data_AF-A0AAA9ZZC8-F1
#
_entry.id   AF-A0AAA9ZZC8-F1
#
_cell.length_a   1.000
_cell.length_b   1.000
_cell.length_c   1.000
_cell.angle_alpha   90.00
_cell.angle_beta   90.00
_cell.angle_gamma   90.00
#
_symmetry.space_group_name_H-M   'P 1'
#
loop_
_entity.id
_entity.type
_entity.pdbx_description
1 polymer ?
#
loop_
_entity_poly.entity_id
_entity_poly.type
_entity_poly.pdbx_seq_one_letter_code
_entity_poly.pdbx_strand_id
1 'polypeptide(L)'
;MATTRSLKDLPLEVLEHIVSYLPLNDRKSVSLVCRALNSVTFSRRFLKDVTLYLDTTWNRSMVDCLRTSTRRYRNIYVFSLSDTLSQYNFAFIVEMLDRFGLELESFHCNTKLSGKQLWNVINRVPNILELIVEIDATNLKHWQSFPALRQLRHLESVNNVLQIRSLDMPKLTRLTANFGTSSDTVESIDVLRRITPQLRSLELVSKKSFSSIDELRCPKVEVLKLSGQICRGSERAVLTFFGGFKCLKDVRLDFDVKHVVLDVITQACPRIEHLHFKSQHLESDTFQLLERLKNLKTLSISGSIDYRIILKCKPLVSVTHFCFSLVILNDETRIFNGLKQMLPNVVDLTITLTAPDRQDSVLVHACQTFPHIRRLAIFDAAFFLRTLTDTTFQHLRSLNRLEELKLESVLVAVEYMQPIERLKRLECHFHSMTDGELLMLADLYPNLKYLGLSWCENVTANGVGKFRERLPGCVVQFVCVSGEFFAPMVLCHPRHLECHCHTR
;
A
#
# COMPACT_ATOMS: atom_id res chain seq x y z
N MET A 1 28.33 -41.16 -24.96
CA MET A 1 27.61 -41.01 -23.68
C MET A 1 27.58 -39.53 -23.31
N ALA A 2 26.47 -38.84 -23.55
CA ALA A 2 26.31 -37.46 -23.10
C ALA A 2 25.96 -37.50 -21.61
N THR A 3 26.91 -37.13 -20.74
CA THR A 3 26.65 -36.89 -19.32
C THR A 3 25.62 -35.76 -19.23
N THR A 4 24.39 -36.09 -18.84
CA THR A 4 23.36 -35.12 -18.50
C THR A 4 23.89 -34.23 -17.39
N ARG A 5 24.25 -32.97 -17.70
CA ARG A 5 24.59 -31.96 -16.70
C ARG A 5 23.36 -31.76 -15.84
N SER A 6 23.35 -32.32 -14.63
CA SER A 6 22.25 -32.13 -13.70
C SER A 6 22.32 -30.70 -13.17
N LEU A 7 21.16 -30.09 -12.92
CA LEU A 7 21.10 -28.78 -12.25
C LEU A 7 21.92 -28.77 -10.94
N LYS A 8 22.02 -29.91 -10.26
CA LYS A 8 22.77 -30.11 -9.01
C LYS A 8 24.29 -30.02 -9.18
N ASP A 9 24.79 -30.16 -10.40
CA ASP A 9 26.23 -30.13 -10.71
C ASP A 9 26.72 -28.71 -11.02
N LEU A 10 25.82 -27.73 -11.01
CA LEU A 10 26.17 -26.32 -11.21
C LEU A 10 26.87 -25.75 -9.96
N PRO A 11 27.81 -24.80 -10.13
CA PRO A 11 28.40 -24.07 -9.02
C PRO A 11 27.34 -23.38 -8.16
N LEU A 12 27.63 -23.23 -6.86
CA LEU A 12 26.72 -22.65 -5.88
C LEU A 12 26.24 -21.25 -6.31
N GLU A 13 27.13 -20.45 -6.88
CA GLU A 13 26.87 -19.08 -7.34
C GLU A 13 25.86 -19.05 -8.49
N VAL A 14 25.93 -20.05 -9.39
CA VAL A 14 24.98 -20.20 -10.50
C VAL A 14 23.63 -20.65 -9.98
N LEU A 15 23.59 -21.56 -9.03
CA LEU A 15 22.36 -21.98 -8.36
C LEU A 15 21.70 -20.82 -7.61
N GLU A 16 22.47 -20.01 -6.87
CA GLU A 16 21.95 -18.79 -6.25
C GLU A 16 21.42 -17.81 -7.29
N HIS A 17 22.12 -17.62 -8.41
CA HIS A 17 21.66 -16.75 -9.47
C HIS A 17 20.32 -17.22 -10.05
N ILE A 18 20.17 -18.52 -10.36
CA ILE A 18 18.92 -19.10 -10.86
C ILE A 18 17.78 -18.90 -9.84
N VAL A 19 18.03 -19.26 -8.57
CA VAL A 19 17.05 -19.14 -7.48
C VAL A 19 16.63 -17.68 -7.23
N SER A 20 17.50 -16.71 -7.55
CA SER A 20 17.19 -15.29 -7.36
C SER A 20 16.06 -14.76 -8.25
N TYR A 21 15.73 -15.47 -9.33
CA TYR A 21 14.58 -15.14 -10.18
C TYR A 21 13.28 -15.78 -9.71
N LEU A 22 13.32 -16.68 -8.71
CA LEU A 22 12.14 -17.41 -8.27
C LEU A 22 11.40 -16.70 -7.13
N PRO A 23 10.07 -16.57 -7.20
CA PRO A 23 9.27 -16.11 -6.09
C PRO A 23 9.33 -17.10 -4.91
N LEU A 24 8.94 -16.66 -3.71
CA LEU A 24 9.03 -17.48 -2.50
C LEU A 24 8.29 -18.83 -2.62
N ASN A 25 7.13 -18.86 -3.29
CA ASN A 25 6.36 -20.09 -3.47
C ASN A 25 7.12 -21.11 -4.31
N ASP A 26 7.73 -20.70 -5.42
CA ASP A 26 8.53 -21.59 -6.25
C ASP A 26 9.80 -22.04 -5.53
N ARG A 27 10.42 -21.15 -4.75
CA ARG A 27 11.57 -21.51 -3.90
C ARG A 27 11.22 -22.59 -2.87
N LYS A 28 10.01 -22.60 -2.31
CA LYS A 28 9.54 -23.69 -1.42
C LYS A 28 9.49 -25.02 -2.19
N SER A 29 8.92 -25.03 -3.39
CA SER A 29 8.87 -26.24 -4.23
C SER A 29 10.27 -26.74 -4.58
N VAL A 30 11.18 -25.84 -4.99
CA VAL A 30 12.58 -26.17 -5.31
C VAL A 30 13.32 -26.73 -4.11
N SER A 31 13.02 -26.24 -2.89
CA SER A 31 13.65 -26.73 -1.67
C SER A 31 13.34 -28.19 -1.35
N LEU A 32 12.24 -28.74 -1.88
CA LEU A 32 11.86 -30.14 -1.65
C LEU A 32 12.63 -31.12 -2.55
N VAL A 33 13.33 -30.64 -3.58
CA VAL A 33 14.01 -31.48 -4.58
C VAL A 33 15.26 -32.16 -4.00
N CYS A 34 16.10 -31.42 -3.28
CA CYS A 34 17.27 -31.99 -2.58
C CYS A 34 17.84 -31.02 -1.51
N ARG A 35 18.73 -31.55 -0.66
CA ARG A 35 19.38 -30.78 0.42
C ARG A 35 20.18 -29.57 -0.09
N ALA A 36 20.89 -29.73 -1.21
CA ALA A 36 21.67 -28.64 -1.80
C ALA A 36 20.75 -27.48 -2.20
N LEU A 37 19.68 -27.76 -2.94
CA LEU A 37 18.71 -26.76 -3.35
C LEU A 37 17.97 -26.15 -2.15
N ASN A 38 17.61 -26.92 -1.12
CA ASN A 38 17.07 -26.37 0.12
C ASN A 38 18.01 -25.37 0.81
N SER A 39 19.31 -25.67 0.84
CA SER A 39 20.31 -24.76 1.41
C SER A 39 20.45 -23.48 0.60
N VAL A 40 20.40 -23.58 -0.73
CA VAL A 40 20.46 -22.42 -1.63
C VAL A 40 19.19 -21.57 -1.52
N THR A 41 18.01 -22.16 -1.61
CA THR A 41 16.71 -21.44 -1.61
C THR A 41 16.46 -20.63 -0.35
N PHE A 42 17.05 -21.07 0.77
CA PHE A 42 16.95 -20.43 2.07
C PHE A 42 18.32 -20.01 2.63
N SER A 43 19.26 -19.66 1.76
CA SER A 43 20.52 -19.04 2.16
C SER A 43 20.26 -17.67 2.80
N ARG A 44 21.25 -17.12 3.51
CA ARG A 44 21.14 -15.80 4.16
C ARG A 44 20.69 -14.69 3.20
N ARG A 45 21.14 -14.76 1.94
CA ARG A 45 20.78 -13.82 0.88
C ARG A 45 19.28 -13.78 0.59
N PHE A 46 18.62 -14.93 0.71
CA PHE A 46 17.21 -15.15 0.37
C PHE A 46 16.30 -15.06 1.59
N LEU A 47 16.81 -15.53 2.75
CA LEU A 47 16.65 -15.00 4.11
C LEU A 47 15.97 -13.64 4.25
N LYS A 48 16.68 -12.63 3.75
CA LYS A 48 16.39 -11.22 4.02
C LYS A 48 15.00 -10.78 3.53
N ASP A 49 14.44 -11.46 2.52
CA ASP A 49 13.15 -11.11 1.92
C ASP A 49 12.02 -12.07 2.39
N VAL A 50 12.29 -12.88 3.41
CA VAL A 50 11.33 -13.81 4.00
C VAL A 50 10.94 -13.33 5.39
N THR A 51 9.63 -13.32 5.65
CA THR A 51 9.05 -13.06 6.97
C THR A 51 8.61 -14.36 7.59
N LEU A 52 9.09 -14.65 8.79
CA LEU A 52 8.56 -15.72 9.62
C LEU A 52 7.24 -15.26 10.22
N TYR A 53 6.15 -15.82 9.73
CA TYR A 53 4.81 -15.57 10.23
C TYR A 53 4.51 -16.51 11.39
N LEU A 54 4.28 -15.93 12.57
CA LEU A 54 3.97 -16.62 13.81
C LEU A 54 2.52 -16.36 14.18
N ASP A 55 1.65 -17.33 13.86
CA ASP A 55 0.26 -17.34 14.30
C ASP A 55 0.19 -17.88 15.72
N THR A 56 -0.39 -17.10 16.64
CA THR A 56 -0.56 -17.50 18.05
C THR A 56 -1.47 -18.71 18.27
N THR A 57 -2.10 -19.24 17.21
CA THR A 57 -2.76 -20.56 17.20
C THR A 57 -1.79 -21.73 16.99
N TRP A 58 -0.47 -21.50 17.12
CA TRP A 58 0.56 -22.53 16.98
C TRP A 58 0.32 -23.76 17.87
N ASN A 59 0.66 -24.93 17.34
CA ASN A 59 0.61 -26.20 18.05
C ASN A 59 2.03 -26.71 18.35
N ARG A 60 2.14 -27.82 19.09
CA ARG A 60 3.45 -28.41 19.45
C ARG A 60 4.33 -28.72 18.24
N SER A 61 3.77 -29.25 17.15
CA SER A 61 4.56 -29.62 15.99
C SER A 61 5.19 -28.41 15.28
N MET A 62 4.48 -27.28 15.21
CA MET A 62 5.03 -26.02 14.70
C MET A 62 6.18 -25.51 15.56
N VAL A 63 5.99 -25.54 16.89
CA VAL A 63 7.01 -25.14 17.87
C VAL A 63 8.26 -26.02 17.74
N ASP A 64 8.10 -27.34 17.68
CA ASP A 64 9.21 -28.29 17.56
C ASP A 64 9.94 -28.17 16.22
N CYS A 65 9.21 -27.90 15.13
CA CYS A 65 9.78 -27.60 13.82
C CYS A 65 10.63 -26.33 13.87
N LEU A 66 10.13 -25.26 14.50
CA LEU A 66 10.89 -24.02 14.64
C LEU A 66 12.13 -24.22 15.52
N ARG A 67 12.03 -24.95 16.63
CA ARG A 67 13.18 -25.31 17.50
C ARG A 67 14.27 -26.05 16.74
N THR A 68 13.90 -26.99 15.88
CA THR A 68 14.86 -27.79 15.10
C THR A 68 15.38 -27.08 13.84
N SER A 69 14.72 -26.01 13.39
CA SER A 69 15.10 -25.26 12.19
C SER A 69 16.45 -24.55 12.31
N THR A 70 17.32 -24.70 11.32
CA THR A 70 18.61 -23.98 11.24
C THR A 70 18.51 -22.64 10.51
N ARG A 71 17.32 -22.27 10.03
CA ARG A 71 17.09 -21.06 9.22
C ARG A 71 17.21 -19.81 10.10
N ARG A 72 18.02 -18.84 9.66
CA ARG A 72 18.21 -17.55 10.35
C ARG A 72 17.26 -16.50 9.79
N TYR A 73 16.07 -16.44 10.36
CA TYR A 73 15.07 -15.45 9.98
C TYR A 73 15.48 -14.05 10.45
N ARG A 74 15.26 -13.05 9.58
CA ARG A 74 15.60 -11.64 9.86
C ARG A 74 14.37 -10.75 10.00
N ASN A 75 13.21 -11.26 9.60
CA ASN A 75 11.94 -10.57 9.72
C ASN A 75 10.96 -11.50 10.41
N ILE A 76 10.32 -11.03 11.47
CA ILE A 76 9.30 -11.76 12.22
C ILE A 76 8.01 -10.95 12.20
N TYR A 77 6.91 -11.64 11.93
CA TYR A 77 5.57 -11.11 12.07
C TYR A 77 4.81 -12.00 13.06
N VAL A 78 4.24 -11.39 14.09
CA VAL A 78 3.40 -12.07 15.09
C VAL A 78 1.95 -11.67 14.83
N PHE A 79 1.10 -12.69 14.64
CA PHE A 79 -0.34 -12.53 14.50
C PHE A 79 -1.09 -13.10 15.70
N SER A 80 -1.94 -12.28 16.30
CA SER A 80 -2.91 -12.70 17.31
C SER A 80 -4.27 -12.10 17.01
N LEU A 81 -5.31 -12.93 17.14
CA LEU A 81 -6.70 -12.49 17.13
C LEU A 81 -7.12 -11.83 18.46
N SER A 82 -6.38 -12.10 19.53
CA SER A 82 -6.62 -11.47 20.84
C SER A 82 -6.01 -10.07 20.89
N ASP A 83 -6.76 -9.15 21.50
CA ASP A 83 -6.33 -7.76 21.73
C ASP A 83 -5.03 -7.64 22.52
N THR A 84 -4.81 -8.57 23.45
CA THR A 84 -3.59 -8.63 24.27
C THR A 84 -2.94 -10.00 24.17
N LEU A 85 -1.62 -10.00 24.30
CA LEU A 85 -0.84 -11.20 24.16
C LEU A 85 -0.70 -11.94 25.51
N SER A 86 -1.18 -13.19 25.56
CA SER A 86 -1.05 -14.04 26.75
C SER A 86 0.40 -14.30 27.14
N GLN A 87 0.66 -14.57 28.42
CA GLN A 87 2.02 -14.85 28.90
C GLN A 87 2.62 -16.12 28.24
N TYR A 88 1.80 -17.13 28.00
CA TYR A 88 2.22 -18.35 27.30
C TYR A 88 2.67 -18.02 25.87
N ASN A 89 1.87 -17.25 25.13
CA ASN A 89 2.22 -16.89 23.76
C ASN A 89 3.46 -16.01 23.70
N PHE A 90 3.59 -15.07 24.64
CA PHE A 90 4.76 -14.22 24.73
C PHE A 90 6.04 -14.99 25.07
N ALA A 91 5.96 -16.03 25.92
CA ALA A 91 7.12 -16.85 26.25
C ALA A 91 7.72 -17.53 25.01
N PHE A 92 6.86 -18.00 24.08
CA PHE A 92 7.35 -18.56 22.81
C PHE A 92 7.96 -17.50 21.89
N ILE A 93 7.39 -16.29 21.83
CA ILE A 93 8.01 -15.17 21.09
C ILE A 93 9.38 -14.86 21.66
N VAL A 94 9.53 -14.81 22.99
CA VAL A 94 10.82 -14.60 23.65
C VAL A 94 11.83 -15.67 23.24
N GLU A 95 11.43 -16.95 23.18
CA GLU A 95 12.31 -18.04 22.70
C GLU A 95 12.80 -17.79 21.27
N MET A 96 11.92 -17.31 20.38
CA MET A 96 12.30 -16.96 19.00
C MET A 96 13.21 -15.73 18.95
N LEU A 97 12.97 -14.73 19.79
CA LEU A 97 13.81 -13.54 19.89
C LEU A 97 15.19 -13.84 20.47
N ASP A 98 15.28 -14.74 21.45
CA ASP A 98 16.58 -15.19 21.99
C ASP A 98 17.41 -15.90 20.90
N ARG A 99 16.74 -16.57 19.95
CA ARG A 99 17.40 -17.25 18.84
C ARG A 99 17.82 -16.33 17.69
N PHE A 100 16.95 -15.41 17.29
CA PHE A 100 17.13 -14.63 16.06
C PHE A 100 17.45 -13.15 16.31
N GLY A 101 17.25 -12.65 17.53
CA GLY A 101 17.15 -11.22 17.83
C GLY A 101 18.40 -10.40 17.48
N LEU A 102 19.60 -10.98 17.58
CA LEU A 102 20.85 -10.30 17.23
C LEU A 102 20.97 -9.98 15.72
N GLU A 103 20.35 -10.80 14.86
CA GLU A 103 20.37 -10.66 13.40
C GLU A 103 19.06 -10.11 12.83
N LEU A 104 18.07 -9.88 13.69
CA LEU A 104 16.73 -9.43 13.31
C LEU A 104 16.77 -7.99 12.78
N GLU A 105 16.21 -7.80 11.58
CA GLU A 105 16.05 -6.51 10.93
C GLU A 105 14.65 -5.92 11.12
N SER A 106 13.61 -6.76 11.14
CA SER A 106 12.21 -6.33 11.27
C SER A 106 11.43 -7.17 12.27
N PHE A 107 10.66 -6.50 13.13
CA PHE A 107 9.73 -7.11 14.08
C PHE A 107 8.38 -6.42 13.99
N HIS A 108 7.36 -7.19 13.62
CA HIS A 108 5.97 -6.76 13.60
C HIS A 108 5.15 -7.60 14.57
N CYS A 109 4.40 -6.94 15.45
CA CYS A 109 3.38 -7.56 16.28
C CYS A 109 2.05 -6.81 16.16
N ASN A 110 1.01 -7.48 15.68
CA ASN A 110 -0.33 -6.89 15.45
C ASN A 110 -1.25 -6.90 16.69
N THR A 111 -0.71 -7.27 17.85
CA THR A 111 -1.44 -7.30 19.13
C THR A 111 -0.73 -6.42 20.14
N LYS A 112 -1.49 -5.90 21.11
CA LYS A 112 -0.98 -4.93 22.08
C LYS A 112 0.00 -5.61 23.02
N LEU A 113 1.20 -5.04 23.09
CA LEU A 113 2.22 -5.41 24.05
C LEU A 113 2.07 -4.53 25.30
N SER A 114 2.20 -5.14 26.48
CA SER A 114 2.46 -4.38 27.70
C SER A 114 3.85 -3.73 27.65
N GLY A 115 4.07 -2.69 28.47
CA GLY A 115 5.40 -2.05 28.60
C GLY A 115 6.52 -3.06 28.93
N LYS A 116 6.24 -4.05 29.77
CA LYS A 116 7.18 -5.16 30.09
C LYS A 116 7.54 -5.98 28.86
N GLN A 117 6.54 -6.32 28.05
CA GLN A 117 6.73 -7.16 26.88
C GLN A 117 7.54 -6.39 25.84
N LEU A 118 7.21 -5.13 25.56
CA LEU A 118 7.98 -4.31 24.64
C LEU A 118 9.44 -4.14 25.10
N TRP A 119 9.67 -3.90 26.39
CA TRP A 119 11.02 -3.80 26.94
C TRP A 119 11.80 -5.11 26.73
N ASN A 120 11.16 -6.26 26.94
CA ASN A 120 11.76 -7.57 26.69
C ASN A 120 12.10 -7.81 25.21
N VAL A 121 11.25 -7.34 24.30
CA VAL A 121 11.50 -7.40 22.86
C VAL A 121 12.73 -6.55 22.54
N ILE A 122 12.70 -5.26 22.90
CA ILE A 122 13.73 -4.29 22.54
C ILE A 122 15.13 -4.71 23.03
N ASN A 123 15.26 -5.27 24.23
CA ASN A 123 16.56 -5.76 24.72
C ASN A 123 17.15 -6.92 23.93
N ARG A 124 16.30 -7.71 23.26
CA ARG A 124 16.72 -8.87 22.46
C ARG A 124 17.01 -8.51 21.01
N VAL A 125 16.55 -7.34 20.55
CA VAL A 125 16.69 -6.90 19.15
C VAL A 125 17.52 -5.61 19.01
N PRO A 126 18.77 -5.56 19.50
CA PRO A 126 19.55 -4.32 19.56
C PRO A 126 19.88 -3.71 18.18
N ASN A 127 19.84 -4.52 17.12
CA ASN A 127 20.19 -4.11 15.74
C ASN A 127 18.97 -3.89 14.84
N ILE A 128 17.77 -3.82 15.43
CA ILE A 128 16.52 -3.71 14.67
C ILE A 128 16.51 -2.46 13.77
N LEU A 129 16.04 -2.63 12.53
CA LEU A 129 15.89 -1.56 11.55
C LEU A 129 14.43 -1.08 11.44
N GLU A 130 13.50 -1.99 11.64
CA GLU A 130 12.06 -1.75 11.54
C GLU A 130 11.30 -2.37 12.73
N LEU A 131 10.46 -1.57 13.37
CA LEU A 131 9.64 -1.97 14.49
C LEU A 131 8.19 -1.53 14.25
N ILE A 132 7.28 -2.49 14.20
CA ILE A 132 5.84 -2.25 14.02
C ILE A 132 5.10 -2.89 15.18
N VAL A 133 4.63 -2.08 16.13
CA VAL A 133 4.06 -2.59 17.38
C VAL A 133 2.92 -1.72 17.90
N GLU A 134 2.04 -2.35 18.66
CA GLU A 134 1.03 -1.71 19.48
C GLU A 134 1.36 -1.83 20.96
N ILE A 135 1.05 -0.79 21.74
CA ILE A 135 1.22 -0.82 23.19
C ILE A 135 -0.13 -0.68 23.88
N ASP A 136 -0.31 -1.46 24.96
CA ASP A 136 -1.31 -1.16 25.98
C ASP A 136 -0.83 -0.02 26.89
N ALA A 137 -1.31 1.19 26.60
CA ALA A 137 -0.92 2.43 27.26
C ALA A 137 -1.33 2.51 28.75
N THR A 138 -2.23 1.64 29.23
CA THR A 138 -2.80 1.71 30.58
C THR A 138 -1.75 1.66 31.69
N ASN A 139 -0.58 1.06 31.44
CA ASN A 139 0.45 0.82 32.44
C ASN A 139 1.79 1.56 32.19
N LEU A 140 1.91 2.43 31.18
CA LEU A 140 3.20 2.98 30.74
C LEU A 140 3.91 3.91 31.74
N LYS A 141 3.19 4.53 32.68
CA LYS A 141 3.70 5.62 33.54
C LYS A 141 4.75 5.21 34.58
N HIS A 142 4.97 3.91 34.79
CA HIS A 142 5.85 3.39 35.86
C HIS A 142 7.04 2.55 35.36
N TRP A 143 7.30 2.51 34.04
CA TRP A 143 8.32 1.61 33.48
C TRP A 143 9.72 2.22 33.44
N GLN A 144 10.72 1.33 33.61
CA GLN A 144 12.14 1.62 33.52
C GLN A 144 12.53 2.24 32.17
N SER A 145 13.72 2.86 32.11
CA SER A 145 14.28 3.40 30.86
C SER A 145 14.44 2.30 29.81
N PHE A 146 13.96 2.58 28.60
CA PHE A 146 14.21 1.73 27.44
C PHE A 146 15.63 1.95 26.91
N PRO A 147 16.31 0.91 26.40
CA PRO A 147 17.60 1.09 25.75
C PRO A 147 17.43 1.84 24.43
N ALA A 148 18.49 2.52 24.00
CA ALA A 148 18.50 3.28 22.76
C ALA A 148 18.44 2.37 21.53
N LEU A 149 17.49 2.64 20.63
CA LEU A 149 17.31 1.92 19.36
C LEU A 149 18.20 2.54 18.28
N ARG A 150 19.52 2.29 18.39
CA ARG A 150 20.58 3.00 17.64
C ARG A 150 20.56 2.81 16.12
N GLN A 151 19.96 1.72 15.63
CA GLN A 151 19.90 1.40 14.20
C GLN A 151 18.49 1.53 13.60
N LEU A 152 17.48 1.78 14.43
CA LEU A 152 16.09 1.84 13.99
C LEU A 152 15.91 2.97 12.98
N ARG A 153 15.34 2.62 11.82
CA ARG A 153 15.07 3.54 10.70
C ARG A 153 13.58 3.74 10.51
N HIS A 154 12.77 2.73 10.79
CA HIS A 154 11.32 2.76 10.65
C HIS A 154 10.63 2.36 11.95
N LEU A 155 9.76 3.22 12.44
CA LEU A 155 8.84 2.93 13.53
C LEU A 155 7.42 3.12 13.05
N GLU A 156 6.60 2.09 13.19
CA GLU A 156 5.16 2.18 13.06
C GLU A 156 4.52 1.86 14.41
N SER A 157 3.78 2.84 14.91
CA SER A 157 3.16 2.84 16.24
C SER A 157 1.66 3.00 16.07
N VAL A 158 0.94 1.87 16.04
CA VAL A 158 -0.51 1.87 15.85
C VAL A 158 -1.26 2.27 17.14
N ASN A 159 -0.63 2.12 18.31
CA ASN A 159 -1.16 2.57 19.61
C ASN A 159 -0.04 3.11 20.53
N ASN A 160 0.50 4.29 20.16
CA ASN A 160 1.27 5.22 21.00
C ASN A 160 2.54 4.73 21.73
N VAL A 161 3.43 4.04 21.02
CA VAL A 161 4.83 3.84 21.45
C VAL A 161 5.50 5.15 21.86
N LEU A 162 5.10 6.26 21.24
CA LEU A 162 5.63 7.60 21.47
C LEU A 162 5.32 8.20 22.85
N GLN A 163 4.43 7.60 23.65
CA GLN A 163 4.20 8.02 25.04
C GLN A 163 5.41 7.70 25.97
N ILE A 164 6.28 6.79 25.54
CA ILE A 164 7.47 6.42 26.30
C ILE A 164 8.54 7.50 26.13
N ARG A 165 8.60 8.44 27.07
CA ARG A 165 9.53 9.58 27.05
C ARG A 165 11.01 9.20 27.03
N SER A 166 11.36 8.02 27.54
CA SER A 166 12.74 7.51 27.56
C SER A 166 13.20 6.91 26.23
N LEU A 167 12.32 6.74 25.24
CA LEU A 167 12.72 6.22 23.93
C LEU A 167 13.70 7.16 23.23
N ASP A 168 14.84 6.59 22.85
CA ASP A 168 15.86 7.23 22.04
C ASP A 168 16.04 6.47 20.73
N MET A 169 15.94 7.20 19.62
CA MET A 169 15.90 6.65 18.25
C MET A 169 16.68 7.57 17.30
N PRO A 170 18.01 7.70 17.47
CA PRO A 170 18.80 8.76 16.85
C PRO A 170 18.95 8.64 15.32
N LYS A 171 18.59 7.50 14.73
CA LYS A 171 18.65 7.25 13.28
C LYS A 171 17.28 7.06 12.62
N LEU A 172 16.20 7.30 13.35
CA LEU A 172 14.83 7.18 12.82
C LEU A 172 14.63 8.12 11.63
N THR A 173 14.22 7.58 10.49
CA THR A 173 13.94 8.36 9.28
C THR A 173 12.49 8.25 8.82
N ARG A 174 11.76 7.21 9.25
CA ARG A 174 10.36 6.99 8.91
C ARG A 174 9.56 6.77 10.19
N LEU A 175 8.48 7.52 10.35
CA LEU A 175 7.54 7.37 11.45
C LEU A 175 6.13 7.27 10.92
N THR A 176 5.40 6.25 11.37
CA THR A 176 3.95 6.15 11.28
C THR A 176 3.39 6.10 12.69
N ALA A 177 2.48 7.02 13.03
CA ALA A 177 1.88 7.07 14.36
C ALA A 177 0.36 7.27 14.28
N ASN A 178 -0.38 6.49 15.05
CA ASN A 178 -1.82 6.58 15.17
C ASN A 178 -2.22 6.96 16.60
N PHE A 179 -3.01 8.02 16.73
CA PHE A 179 -3.51 8.57 17.98
C PHE A 179 -5.01 8.29 18.11
N GLY A 180 -5.36 7.45 19.08
CA GLY A 180 -6.75 7.08 19.38
C GLY A 180 -7.49 8.14 20.18
N THR A 181 -6.77 8.85 21.06
CA THR A 181 -7.32 9.83 22.00
C THR A 181 -6.56 11.16 21.95
N SER A 182 -7.14 12.22 22.51
CA SER A 182 -6.45 13.51 22.64
C SER A 182 -5.28 13.45 23.63
N SER A 183 -5.38 12.67 24.71
CA SER A 183 -4.26 12.49 25.66
C SER A 183 -3.04 11.87 25.00
N ASP A 184 -3.25 10.96 24.05
CA ASP A 184 -2.15 10.30 23.33
C ASP A 184 -1.23 11.31 22.65
N THR A 185 -1.85 12.32 22.04
CA THR A 185 -1.12 13.35 21.31
C THR A 185 -0.31 14.25 22.24
N VAL A 186 -0.88 14.65 23.38
CA VAL A 186 -0.22 15.45 24.41
C VAL A 186 0.94 14.68 25.05
N GLU A 187 0.73 13.40 25.36
CA GLU A 187 1.76 12.58 25.99
C GLU A 187 2.92 12.23 25.02
N SER A 188 2.67 12.25 23.71
CA SER A 188 3.67 11.95 22.66
C SER A 188 4.46 13.16 22.15
N ILE A 189 4.03 14.39 22.47
CA ILE A 189 4.56 15.61 21.83
C ILE A 189 6.06 15.80 22.07
N ASP A 190 6.55 15.50 23.28
CA ASP A 190 7.96 15.67 23.64
C ASP A 190 8.86 14.75 22.80
N VAL A 191 8.41 13.50 22.59
CA VAL A 191 9.14 12.55 21.74
C VAL A 191 9.10 13.01 20.28
N LEU A 192 7.94 13.43 19.79
CA LEU A 192 7.78 13.95 18.44
C LEU A 192 8.68 15.16 18.18
N ARG A 193 8.77 16.13 19.09
CA ARG A 193 9.65 17.31 18.94
C ARG A 193 11.12 16.91 18.80
N ARG A 194 11.56 15.85 19.49
CA ARG A 194 12.96 15.35 19.39
C ARG A 194 13.23 14.65 18.06
N ILE A 195 12.29 13.85 17.55
CA ILE A 195 12.54 13.00 16.38
C ILE A 195 12.14 13.65 15.04
N THR A 196 11.15 14.54 15.00
CA THR A 196 10.68 15.16 13.75
C THR A 196 11.76 15.90 12.94
N PRO A 197 12.79 16.54 13.54
CA PRO A 197 13.83 17.23 12.79
C PRO A 197 14.70 16.34 11.89
N GLN A 198 14.77 15.03 12.19
CA GLN A 198 15.58 14.05 11.44
C GLN A 198 14.77 13.20 10.45
N LEU A 199 13.43 13.23 10.52
CA LEU A 199 12.57 12.39 9.68
C LEU A 199 12.62 12.78 8.20
N ARG A 200 12.47 11.77 7.34
CA ARG A 200 12.25 11.88 5.89
C ARG A 200 10.82 11.49 5.49
N SER A 201 10.17 10.62 6.25
CA SER A 201 8.78 10.22 6.07
C SER A 201 8.03 10.37 7.38
N LEU A 202 6.88 11.02 7.32
CA LEU A 202 6.01 11.24 8.47
C LEU A 202 4.56 10.91 8.09
N GLU A 203 4.00 9.93 8.78
CA GLU A 203 2.59 9.57 8.69
C GLU A 203 1.96 9.70 10.06
N LEU A 204 0.92 10.53 10.15
CA LEU A 204 0.19 10.76 11.39
C LEU A 204 -1.30 10.60 11.15
N VAL A 205 -1.91 9.70 11.93
CA VAL A 205 -3.34 9.42 11.92
C VAL A 205 -3.90 9.80 13.28
N SER A 206 -4.98 10.57 13.30
CA SER A 206 -5.64 10.91 14.58
C SER A 206 -7.15 10.85 14.46
N LYS A 207 -7.82 10.14 15.37
CA LYS A 207 -9.29 10.16 15.46
C LYS A 207 -9.84 11.46 16.06
N LYS A 208 -8.99 12.25 16.73
CA LYS A 208 -9.33 13.52 17.41
C LYS A 208 -8.47 14.67 16.88
N SER A 209 -8.82 15.90 17.24
CA SER A 209 -8.01 17.08 16.89
C SER A 209 -6.63 17.02 17.54
N PHE A 210 -5.58 17.31 16.77
CA PHE A 210 -4.22 17.42 17.28
C PHE A 210 -3.85 18.89 17.44
N SER A 211 -3.96 19.40 18.67
CA SER A 211 -3.84 20.84 18.96
C SER A 211 -2.42 21.38 18.85
N SER A 212 -1.39 20.52 18.96
CA SER A 212 0.03 20.91 19.06
C SER A 212 0.83 20.60 17.79
N ILE A 213 0.17 20.44 16.63
CA ILE A 213 0.85 20.11 15.38
C ILE A 213 1.86 21.20 14.96
N ASP A 214 1.61 22.44 15.36
CA ASP A 214 2.45 23.62 15.10
C ASP A 214 3.75 23.63 15.90
N GLU A 215 3.91 22.77 16.89
CA GLU A 215 5.17 22.60 17.63
C GLU A 215 6.16 21.72 16.87
N LEU A 216 5.71 20.97 15.87
CA LEU A 216 6.55 20.07 15.10
C LEU A 216 7.38 20.82 14.06
N ARG A 217 8.64 20.40 13.89
CA ARG A 217 9.57 20.98 12.91
C ARG A 217 10.13 19.86 12.04
N CYS A 218 9.72 19.86 10.78
CA CYS A 218 9.94 18.77 9.84
C CYS A 218 10.78 19.20 8.60
N PRO A 219 11.98 19.79 8.77
CA PRO A 219 12.71 20.41 7.66
C PRO A 219 13.18 19.40 6.59
N LYS A 220 13.42 18.14 6.98
CA LYS A 220 13.95 17.09 6.09
C LYS A 220 12.87 16.14 5.55
N VAL A 221 11.60 16.32 5.94
CA VAL A 221 10.52 15.44 5.51
C VAL A 221 10.26 15.64 4.01
N GLU A 222 10.27 14.53 3.29
CA GLU A 222 10.00 14.43 1.85
C GLU A 222 8.62 13.82 1.59
N VAL A 223 8.15 12.93 2.48
CA VAL A 223 6.86 12.24 2.40
C VAL A 223 6.03 12.56 3.64
N LEU A 224 4.85 13.14 3.43
CA LEU A 224 3.90 13.49 4.49
C LEU A 224 2.54 12.86 4.20
N LYS A 225 2.04 12.06 5.15
CA LYS A 225 0.67 11.54 5.13
C LYS A 225 -0.05 11.96 6.40
N LEU A 226 -1.23 12.53 6.25
CA LEU A 226 -2.05 13.01 7.35
C LEU A 226 -3.49 12.53 7.16
N SER A 227 -4.04 11.88 8.18
CA SER A 227 -5.39 11.30 8.10
C SER A 227 -6.22 11.59 9.36
N GLY A 228 -7.53 11.55 9.21
CA GLY A 228 -8.48 11.73 10.32
C GLY A 228 -8.74 13.20 10.67
N GLN A 229 -8.61 13.57 11.94
CA GLN A 229 -8.91 14.92 12.44
C GLN A 229 -7.65 15.72 12.80
N ILE A 230 -6.48 15.30 12.32
CA ILE A 230 -5.20 15.81 12.79
C ILE A 230 -5.00 17.32 12.55
N CYS A 231 -5.49 17.85 11.42
CA CYS A 231 -5.38 19.27 11.07
C CYS A 231 -6.57 20.13 11.51
N ARG A 232 -7.44 19.64 12.41
CA ARG A 232 -8.50 20.47 13.02
C ARG A 232 -7.91 21.37 14.11
N GLY A 233 -7.20 22.42 13.70
CA GLY A 233 -6.62 23.44 14.58
C GLY A 233 -6.88 24.85 14.06
N SER A 234 -6.30 25.85 14.72
CA SER A 234 -6.33 27.23 14.21
C SER A 234 -5.55 27.34 12.89
N GLU A 235 -5.96 28.24 12.00
CA GLU A 235 -5.25 28.50 10.73
C GLU A 235 -3.77 28.82 10.95
N ARG A 236 -3.46 29.55 12.04
CA ARG A 236 -2.09 29.86 12.46
C ARG A 236 -1.26 28.62 12.76
N ALA A 237 -1.87 27.58 13.36
CA ALA A 237 -1.18 26.34 13.65
C ALA A 237 -0.84 25.58 12.36
N VAL A 238 -1.79 25.52 11.43
CA VAL A 238 -1.60 24.92 10.10
C VAL A 238 -0.49 25.63 9.32
N LEU A 239 -0.52 26.97 9.29
CA LEU A 239 0.52 27.83 8.70
C LEU A 239 1.90 27.52 9.26
N THR A 240 2.01 27.47 10.59
CA THR A 240 3.29 27.23 11.29
C THR A 240 3.83 25.84 11.00
N PHE A 241 2.95 24.83 10.99
CA PHE A 241 3.31 23.46 10.70
C PHE A 241 3.82 23.29 9.28
N PHE A 242 3.04 23.72 8.28
CA PHE A 242 3.43 23.58 6.87
C PHE A 242 4.61 24.49 6.47
N GLY A 243 4.76 25.65 7.10
CA GLY A 243 5.94 26.51 6.95
C GLY A 243 7.25 25.86 7.44
N GLY A 244 7.18 24.79 8.24
CA GLY A 244 8.33 24.06 8.75
C GLY A 244 8.98 23.10 7.75
N PHE A 245 8.32 22.80 6.62
CA PHE A 245 8.81 21.84 5.63
C PHE A 245 9.67 22.52 4.56
N LYS A 246 10.82 21.92 4.23
CA LYS A 246 11.73 22.46 3.20
C LYS A 246 11.99 21.51 2.03
N CYS A 247 11.66 20.23 2.20
CA CYS A 247 12.00 19.16 1.25
C CYS A 247 10.78 18.36 0.78
N LEU A 248 9.56 18.83 1.05
CA LEU A 248 8.34 18.08 0.82
C LEU A 248 8.09 17.82 -0.67
N LYS A 249 7.89 16.55 -1.03
CA LYS A 249 7.68 16.08 -2.42
C LYS A 249 6.40 15.28 -2.57
N ASP A 250 6.07 14.44 -1.59
CA ASP A 250 4.88 13.59 -1.59
C ASP A 250 3.99 13.95 -0.40
N VAL A 251 2.75 14.33 -0.70
CA VAL A 251 1.78 14.82 0.28
C VAL A 251 0.46 14.12 0.08
N ARG A 252 -0.01 13.43 1.12
CA ARG A 252 -1.34 12.80 1.18
C ARG A 252 -2.13 13.34 2.35
N LEU A 253 -3.27 13.96 2.07
CA LEU A 253 -4.16 14.56 3.06
C LEU A 253 -5.52 13.84 3.00
N ASP A 254 -5.69 12.81 3.82
CA ASP A 254 -6.93 12.03 3.93
C ASP A 254 -7.83 12.56 5.05
N PHE A 255 -8.22 13.82 4.89
CA PHE A 255 -9.19 14.53 5.71
C PHE A 255 -9.83 15.63 4.85
N ASP A 256 -10.89 16.27 5.34
CA ASP A 256 -11.54 17.36 4.60
C ASP A 256 -10.63 18.61 4.52
N VAL A 257 -9.92 18.74 3.40
CA VAL A 257 -8.99 19.84 3.10
C VAL A 257 -9.80 21.04 2.60
N LYS A 258 -9.72 22.14 3.34
CA LYS A 258 -10.28 23.44 2.98
C LYS A 258 -9.33 24.24 2.08
N HIS A 259 -9.88 25.20 1.34
CA HIS A 259 -9.13 26.13 0.49
C HIS A 259 -7.91 26.73 1.21
N VAL A 260 -8.09 27.24 2.44
CA VAL A 260 -7.02 27.85 3.25
C VAL A 260 -5.84 26.89 3.47
N VAL A 261 -6.11 25.62 3.75
CA VAL A 261 -5.05 24.62 3.99
C VAL A 261 -4.27 24.38 2.70
N LEU A 262 -4.97 24.25 1.57
CA LEU A 262 -4.32 24.05 0.27
C LEU A 262 -3.50 25.28 -0.17
N ASP A 263 -4.00 26.48 0.11
CA ASP A 263 -3.31 27.76 -0.18
C ASP A 263 -1.97 27.82 0.54
N VAL A 264 -1.98 27.50 1.84
CA VAL A 264 -0.77 27.42 2.68
C VAL A 264 0.23 26.40 2.15
N ILE A 265 -0.23 25.18 1.84
CA ILE A 265 0.66 24.10 1.39
C ILE A 265 1.29 24.45 0.05
N THR A 266 0.50 24.91 -0.91
CA THR A 266 0.98 25.27 -2.25
C THR A 266 1.93 26.46 -2.23
N GLN A 267 1.78 27.37 -1.26
CA GLN A 267 2.69 28.49 -1.05
C GLN A 267 3.99 28.07 -0.35
N ALA A 268 3.90 27.30 0.74
CA ALA A 268 5.05 26.92 1.54
C ALA A 268 5.91 25.84 0.86
N CYS A 269 5.29 24.94 0.09
CA CYS A 269 5.92 23.75 -0.48
C CYS A 269 5.75 23.68 -2.01
N PRO A 270 6.33 24.60 -2.80
CA PRO A 270 6.16 24.64 -4.26
C PRO A 270 6.84 23.48 -5.01
N ARG A 271 7.65 22.66 -4.32
CA ARG A 271 8.40 21.53 -4.89
C ARG A 271 7.64 20.20 -4.85
N ILE A 272 6.40 20.19 -4.39
CA ILE A 272 5.57 18.98 -4.35
C ILE A 272 5.47 18.37 -5.75
N GLU A 273 5.72 17.07 -5.83
CA GLU A 273 5.64 16.24 -7.04
C GLU A 273 4.40 15.34 -7.03
N HIS A 274 3.95 14.92 -5.84
CA HIS A 274 2.76 14.08 -5.67
C HIS A 274 1.85 14.71 -4.62
N LEU A 275 0.63 15.03 -5.01
CA LEU A 275 -0.37 15.62 -4.13
C LEU A 275 -1.66 14.80 -4.19
N HIS A 276 -2.05 14.26 -3.05
CA HIS A 276 -3.38 13.71 -2.80
C HIS A 276 -4.08 14.54 -1.74
N PHE A 277 -5.32 14.95 -2.01
CA PHE A 277 -6.17 15.56 -0.98
C PHE A 277 -7.63 15.15 -1.15
N LYS A 278 -8.32 15.10 -0.02
CA LYS A 278 -9.75 14.92 0.06
C LYS A 278 -10.43 16.26 0.38
N SER A 279 -11.57 16.55 -0.25
CA SER A 279 -12.35 17.76 0.07
C SER A 279 -13.83 17.54 -0.21
N GLN A 280 -14.68 17.90 0.75
CA GLN A 280 -16.12 17.85 0.58
C GLN A 280 -16.67 19.04 -0.21
N HIS A 281 -15.92 20.16 -0.24
CA HIS A 281 -16.35 21.42 -0.84
C HIS A 281 -15.17 22.06 -1.57
N LEU A 282 -15.01 21.75 -2.86
CA LEU A 282 -14.06 22.45 -3.72
C LEU A 282 -14.65 23.78 -4.18
N GLU A 283 -13.87 24.84 -4.17
CA GLU A 283 -14.26 26.14 -4.70
C GLU A 283 -13.59 26.36 -6.06
N SER A 284 -14.15 27.24 -6.90
CA SER A 284 -13.59 27.53 -8.24
C SER A 284 -12.14 27.99 -8.19
N ASP A 285 -11.76 28.75 -7.16
CA ASP A 285 -10.41 29.27 -7.02
C ASP A 285 -9.44 28.26 -6.37
N THR A 286 -9.95 27.16 -5.80
CA THR A 286 -9.12 26.10 -5.19
C THR A 286 -8.14 25.50 -6.21
N PHE A 287 -8.56 25.37 -7.47
CA PHE A 287 -7.73 24.80 -8.53
C PHE A 287 -6.64 25.78 -9.00
N GLN A 288 -6.84 27.10 -8.88
CA GLN A 288 -5.80 28.09 -9.23
C GLN A 288 -4.58 27.97 -8.31
N LEU A 289 -4.77 27.53 -7.07
CA LEU A 289 -3.69 27.31 -6.11
C LEU A 289 -2.67 26.25 -6.62
N LEU A 290 -3.15 25.28 -7.40
CA LEU A 290 -2.31 24.22 -7.97
C LEU A 290 -1.29 24.75 -8.98
N GLU A 291 -1.51 25.94 -9.58
CA GLU A 291 -0.58 26.58 -10.51
C GLU A 291 0.79 26.87 -9.88
N ARG A 292 0.85 26.95 -8.54
CA ARG A 292 2.09 27.18 -7.79
C ARG A 292 2.99 25.94 -7.77
N LEU A 293 2.43 24.75 -7.99
CA LEU A 293 3.13 23.46 -7.92
C LEU A 293 3.68 23.06 -9.31
N LYS A 294 4.72 23.75 -9.76
CA LYS A 294 5.30 23.54 -11.11
C LYS A 294 5.86 22.13 -11.34
N ASN A 295 6.26 21.44 -10.27
CA ASN A 295 6.84 20.11 -10.33
C ASN A 295 5.82 18.97 -10.17
N LEU A 296 4.52 19.29 -10.09
CA LEU A 296 3.47 18.31 -9.83
C LEU A 296 3.38 17.28 -10.98
N LYS A 297 3.64 16.01 -10.66
CA LYS A 297 3.58 14.87 -11.58
C LYS A 297 2.33 14.03 -11.37
N THR A 298 1.89 13.92 -10.11
CA THR A 298 0.71 13.14 -9.71
C THR A 298 -0.24 14.03 -8.94
N LEU A 299 -1.48 14.09 -9.42
CA LEU A 299 -2.58 14.77 -8.74
C LEU A 299 -3.66 13.74 -8.41
N SER A 300 -4.06 13.69 -7.14
CA SER A 300 -5.17 12.85 -6.69
C SER A 300 -6.19 13.67 -5.89
N ILE A 301 -7.46 13.59 -6.31
CA ILE A 301 -8.55 14.37 -5.72
C ILE A 301 -9.67 13.41 -5.30
N SER A 302 -10.08 13.46 -4.04
CA SER A 302 -11.23 12.71 -3.53
C SER A 302 -12.29 13.65 -2.95
N GLY A 303 -13.57 13.39 -3.22
CA GLY A 303 -14.69 14.06 -2.56
C GLY A 303 -15.77 14.54 -3.52
N SER A 304 -16.35 15.71 -3.25
CA SER A 304 -17.53 16.21 -4.00
C SER A 304 -17.19 17.48 -4.77
N ILE A 305 -17.63 17.55 -6.03
CA ILE A 305 -17.51 18.74 -6.87
C ILE A 305 -18.92 19.29 -7.12
N ASP A 306 -19.16 20.52 -6.67
CA ASP A 306 -20.38 21.24 -7.02
C ASP A 306 -20.38 21.58 -8.52
N TYR A 307 -21.43 21.19 -9.21
CA TYR A 307 -21.67 21.47 -10.63
C TYR A 307 -21.83 22.95 -10.97
N ARG A 308 -21.73 23.87 -10.02
CA ARG A 308 -21.69 25.32 -10.26
C ARG A 308 -20.25 25.85 -10.34
N ILE A 309 -19.27 25.01 -10.00
CA ILE A 309 -17.85 25.36 -10.02
C ILE A 309 -17.34 25.47 -11.45
N ILE A 310 -16.53 26.50 -11.70
CA ILE A 310 -15.76 26.63 -12.92
C ILE A 310 -14.32 26.26 -12.58
N LEU A 311 -13.78 25.24 -13.24
CA LEU A 311 -12.38 24.83 -13.09
C LEU A 311 -11.46 25.88 -13.72
N LYS A 312 -11.13 26.92 -12.95
CA LYS A 312 -10.17 27.94 -13.35
C LYS A 312 -8.77 27.48 -12.94
N CYS A 313 -7.96 27.06 -13.90
CA CYS A 313 -6.57 26.68 -13.66
C CYS A 313 -5.82 26.72 -14.99
N LYS A 314 -4.61 27.26 -15.01
CA LYS A 314 -3.71 27.08 -16.15
C LYS A 314 -3.37 25.61 -16.35
N PRO A 315 -3.02 25.18 -17.59
CA PRO A 315 -2.64 23.80 -17.85
C PRO A 315 -1.47 23.34 -16.97
N LEU A 316 -1.70 22.29 -16.18
CA LEU A 316 -0.71 21.63 -15.34
C LEU A 316 0.06 20.59 -16.17
N VAL A 317 0.88 21.08 -17.09
CA VAL A 317 1.56 20.27 -18.12
C VAL A 317 2.52 19.21 -17.58
N SER A 318 2.99 19.34 -16.35
CA SER A 318 3.84 18.35 -15.68
C SER A 318 3.07 17.14 -15.15
N VAL A 319 1.74 17.25 -14.98
CA VAL A 319 0.91 16.17 -14.46
C VAL A 319 0.72 15.10 -15.52
N THR A 320 1.16 13.89 -15.18
CA THR A 320 1.11 12.71 -16.05
C THR A 320 0.24 11.61 -15.47
N HIS A 321 0.05 11.63 -14.14
CA HIS A 321 -0.77 10.67 -13.40
C HIS A 321 -1.90 11.43 -12.71
N PHE A 322 -3.13 11.05 -12.99
CA PHE A 322 -4.30 11.64 -12.39
C PHE A 322 -5.15 10.56 -11.73
N CYS A 323 -5.57 10.80 -10.49
CA CYS A 323 -6.45 9.92 -9.76
C CYS A 323 -7.64 10.72 -9.24
N PHE A 324 -8.86 10.22 -9.44
CA PHE A 324 -10.02 10.88 -8.87
C PHE A 324 -11.04 9.90 -8.30
N SER A 325 -11.65 10.32 -7.19
CA SER A 325 -12.74 9.65 -6.50
C SER A 325 -13.83 10.67 -6.23
N LEU A 326 -14.84 10.73 -7.10
CA LEU A 326 -15.85 11.80 -7.07
C LEU A 326 -17.21 11.23 -6.67
N VAL A 327 -17.78 11.75 -5.57
CA VAL A 327 -19.01 11.23 -4.95
C VAL A 327 -20.26 11.79 -5.62
N ILE A 328 -20.23 13.07 -6.00
CA ILE A 328 -21.36 13.75 -6.63
C ILE A 328 -20.81 14.53 -7.82
N LEU A 329 -21.37 14.24 -9.00
CA LEU A 329 -21.17 15.00 -10.22
C LEU A 329 -22.55 15.37 -10.77
N ASN A 330 -22.87 16.66 -10.78
CA ASN A 330 -23.90 17.16 -11.70
C ASN A 330 -23.17 17.85 -12.87
N ASP A 331 -23.67 17.66 -14.09
CA ASP A 331 -23.02 18.18 -15.32
C ASP A 331 -21.58 17.65 -15.52
N GLU A 332 -21.47 16.34 -15.71
CA GLU A 332 -20.19 15.64 -15.95
C GLU A 332 -19.44 16.23 -17.14
N THR A 333 -20.15 16.56 -18.23
CA THR A 333 -19.53 17.10 -19.45
C THR A 333 -18.73 18.36 -19.16
N ARG A 334 -19.28 19.30 -18.37
CA ARG A 334 -18.59 20.55 -18.07
C ARG A 334 -17.36 20.33 -17.18
N ILE A 335 -17.45 19.47 -16.17
CA ILE A 335 -16.33 19.14 -15.29
C ILE A 335 -15.21 18.47 -16.07
N PHE A 336 -15.54 17.47 -16.88
CA PHE A 336 -14.56 16.76 -17.70
C PHE A 336 -13.91 17.66 -18.76
N ASN A 337 -14.66 18.60 -19.36
CA ASN A 337 -14.08 19.61 -20.24
C ASN A 337 -13.08 20.52 -19.52
N GLY A 338 -13.36 20.92 -18.28
CA GLY A 338 -12.41 21.69 -17.46
C GLY A 338 -11.17 20.87 -17.09
N LEU A 339 -11.35 19.58 -16.72
CA LEU A 339 -10.23 18.66 -16.48
C LEU A 339 -9.36 18.46 -17.72
N LYS A 340 -9.96 18.39 -18.92
CA LYS A 340 -9.25 18.31 -20.20
C LYS A 340 -8.27 19.45 -20.40
N GLN A 341 -8.71 20.67 -20.09
CA GLN A 341 -7.91 21.88 -20.24
C GLN A 341 -6.81 21.96 -19.17
N MET A 342 -7.15 21.58 -17.94
CA MET A 342 -6.22 21.61 -16.81
C MET A 342 -5.13 20.53 -16.91
N LEU A 343 -5.44 19.34 -17.45
CA LEU A 343 -4.58 18.16 -17.38
C LEU A 343 -4.28 17.57 -18.78
N PRO A 344 -3.60 18.31 -19.67
CA PRO A 344 -3.46 17.92 -21.08
C PRO A 344 -2.54 16.70 -21.33
N ASN A 345 -1.66 16.37 -20.38
CA ASN A 345 -0.60 15.37 -20.55
C ASN A 345 -0.81 14.08 -19.72
N VAL A 346 -2.02 13.84 -19.23
CA VAL A 346 -2.34 12.63 -18.46
C VAL A 346 -2.23 11.39 -19.34
N VAL A 347 -1.40 10.45 -18.90
CA VAL A 347 -1.18 9.15 -19.55
C VAL A 347 -1.50 7.97 -18.64
N ASP A 348 -1.65 8.22 -17.34
CA ASP A 348 -2.02 7.24 -16.32
C ASP A 348 -3.23 7.80 -15.55
N LEU A 349 -4.35 7.09 -15.60
CA LEU A 349 -5.60 7.51 -15.00
C LEU A 349 -6.12 6.44 -14.03
N THR A 350 -6.43 6.86 -12.81
CA THR A 350 -7.13 6.04 -11.82
C THR A 350 -8.49 6.65 -11.51
N ILE A 351 -9.55 5.85 -11.61
CA ILE A 351 -10.93 6.24 -11.33
C ILE A 351 -11.44 5.39 -10.19
N THR A 352 -11.90 6.03 -9.11
CA THR A 352 -12.60 5.36 -8.02
C THR A 352 -14.09 5.69 -8.06
N LEU A 353 -14.92 4.68 -8.27
CA LEU A 353 -16.37 4.78 -8.32
C LEU A 353 -16.94 4.66 -6.89
N THR A 354 -17.68 5.66 -6.43
CA THR A 354 -18.19 5.70 -5.05
C THR A 354 -19.72 5.75 -4.93
N ALA A 355 -20.44 6.24 -5.95
CA ALA A 355 -21.90 6.40 -5.91
C ALA A 355 -22.61 5.43 -6.88
N PRO A 356 -23.70 4.74 -6.50
CA PRO A 356 -24.30 3.64 -7.28
C PRO A 356 -24.91 4.08 -8.61
N ASP A 357 -25.37 5.33 -8.69
CA ASP A 357 -26.15 5.87 -9.80
C ASP A 357 -25.24 6.68 -10.72
N ARG A 358 -25.26 6.41 -12.05
CA ARG A 358 -24.43 7.03 -13.13
C ARG A 358 -23.07 6.39 -13.40
N GLN A 359 -23.10 5.10 -13.74
CA GLN A 359 -21.94 4.22 -13.87
C GLN A 359 -21.12 4.48 -15.16
N ASP A 360 -21.78 4.46 -16.31
CA ASP A 360 -21.10 4.54 -17.60
C ASP A 360 -20.71 5.97 -17.95
N SER A 361 -21.52 6.96 -17.58
CA SER A 361 -21.31 8.35 -18.03
C SER A 361 -19.96 8.92 -17.57
N VAL A 362 -19.55 8.65 -16.32
CA VAL A 362 -18.25 9.07 -15.80
C VAL A 362 -17.10 8.39 -16.54
N LEU A 363 -17.20 7.09 -16.80
CA LEU A 363 -16.17 6.33 -17.53
C LEU A 363 -16.10 6.76 -19.00
N VAL A 364 -17.24 6.95 -19.65
CA VAL A 364 -17.40 7.45 -21.02
C VAL A 364 -16.72 8.81 -21.14
N HIS A 365 -17.07 9.76 -20.28
CA HIS A 365 -16.50 11.10 -20.30
C HIS A 365 -15.00 11.08 -19.98
N ALA A 366 -14.53 10.23 -19.06
CA ALA A 366 -13.11 10.06 -18.78
C ALA A 366 -12.34 9.57 -20.02
N CYS A 367 -12.85 8.54 -20.71
CA CYS A 367 -12.23 8.00 -21.93
C CYS A 367 -12.18 9.06 -23.05
N GLN A 368 -13.26 9.84 -23.22
CA GLN A 368 -13.32 10.92 -24.21
C GLN A 368 -12.39 12.10 -23.88
N THR A 369 -12.22 12.39 -22.58
CA THR A 369 -11.41 13.49 -22.08
C THR A 369 -9.93 13.21 -22.24
N PHE A 370 -9.53 11.97 -21.99
CA PHE A 370 -8.13 11.55 -21.94
C PHE A 370 -7.82 10.43 -22.96
N PRO A 371 -7.92 10.70 -24.28
CA PRO A 371 -7.80 9.67 -25.32
C PRO A 371 -6.37 9.09 -25.46
N HIS A 372 -5.37 9.70 -24.81
CA HIS A 372 -3.97 9.32 -24.92
C HIS A 372 -3.45 8.45 -23.77
N ILE A 373 -4.36 8.02 -22.88
CA ILE A 373 -4.02 7.16 -21.74
C ILE A 373 -3.34 5.87 -22.21
N ARG A 374 -2.31 5.48 -21.44
CA ARG A 374 -1.61 4.20 -21.54
C ARG A 374 -1.96 3.25 -20.41
N ARG A 375 -2.35 3.79 -19.25
CA ARG A 375 -2.75 2.99 -18.08
C ARG A 375 -4.07 3.50 -17.52
N LEU A 376 -5.03 2.59 -17.38
CA LEU A 376 -6.31 2.87 -16.77
C LEU A 376 -6.56 1.90 -15.63
N ALA A 377 -6.76 2.44 -14.43
CA ALA A 377 -7.23 1.70 -13.27
C ALA A 377 -8.64 2.16 -12.90
N ILE A 378 -9.57 1.22 -12.75
CA ILE A 378 -10.92 1.45 -12.27
C ILE A 378 -11.09 0.64 -10.99
N PHE A 379 -11.45 1.33 -9.92
CA PHE A 379 -11.72 0.74 -8.61
C PHE A 379 -13.17 1.05 -8.21
N ASP A 380 -13.95 0.04 -7.89
CA ASP A 380 -15.26 0.23 -7.28
C ASP A 380 -15.12 0.20 -5.75
N ALA A 381 -15.28 1.36 -5.14
CA ALA A 381 -15.30 1.49 -3.69
C ALA A 381 -16.70 1.22 -3.10
N ALA A 382 -17.73 1.10 -3.95
CA ALA A 382 -19.04 0.68 -3.48
C ALA A 382 -19.06 -0.84 -3.31
N PHE A 383 -19.52 -1.31 -2.15
CA PHE A 383 -19.55 -2.74 -1.78
C PHE A 383 -20.52 -3.59 -2.61
N PHE A 384 -20.91 -3.15 -3.80
CA PHE A 384 -21.91 -3.80 -4.64
C PHE A 384 -21.31 -4.61 -5.80
N LEU A 385 -19.98 -4.62 -5.99
CA LEU A 385 -19.32 -5.30 -7.10
C LEU A 385 -19.99 -4.98 -8.44
N ARG A 386 -19.86 -3.73 -8.92
CA ARG A 386 -20.58 -3.28 -10.12
C ARG A 386 -20.17 -4.02 -11.38
N THR A 387 -21.13 -4.31 -12.24
CA THR A 387 -20.88 -4.84 -13.58
C THR A 387 -20.63 -3.72 -14.58
N LEU A 388 -19.50 -3.76 -15.30
CA LEU A 388 -19.29 -2.88 -16.46
C LEU A 388 -20.13 -3.35 -17.65
N THR A 389 -20.68 -2.40 -18.40
CA THR A 389 -21.51 -2.65 -19.59
C THR A 389 -20.66 -2.76 -20.85
N ASP A 390 -21.28 -3.27 -21.93
CA ASP A 390 -20.74 -3.26 -23.28
C ASP A 390 -20.39 -1.83 -23.74
N THR A 391 -21.20 -0.84 -23.37
CA THR A 391 -21.00 0.59 -23.67
C THR A 391 -19.68 1.08 -23.09
N THR A 392 -19.37 0.72 -21.84
CA THR A 392 -18.06 1.04 -21.24
C THR A 392 -16.91 0.44 -22.05
N PHE A 393 -17.00 -0.83 -22.46
CA PHE A 393 -15.93 -1.47 -23.26
C PHE A 393 -15.80 -0.92 -24.68
N GLN A 394 -16.89 -0.44 -25.29
CA GLN A 394 -16.83 0.29 -26.57
C GLN A 394 -16.00 1.58 -26.43
N HIS A 395 -16.14 2.30 -25.32
CA HIS A 395 -15.31 3.48 -25.05
C HIS A 395 -13.86 3.12 -24.70
N LEU A 396 -13.63 2.04 -23.96
CA LEU A 396 -12.27 1.55 -23.69
C LEU A 396 -11.53 1.19 -24.99
N ARG A 397 -12.23 0.60 -25.97
CA ARG A 397 -11.66 0.31 -27.29
C ARG A 397 -11.16 1.56 -28.01
N SER A 398 -11.77 2.73 -27.77
CA SER A 398 -11.33 3.98 -28.37
C SER A 398 -9.96 4.47 -27.86
N LEU A 399 -9.50 3.94 -26.72
CA LEU A 399 -8.18 4.25 -26.13
C LEU A 399 -7.07 3.48 -26.85
N ASN A 400 -6.74 3.90 -28.07
CA ASN A 400 -5.78 3.24 -28.96
C ASN A 400 -4.32 3.16 -28.45
N ARG A 401 -4.01 3.79 -27.31
CA ARG A 401 -2.71 3.75 -26.64
C ARG A 401 -2.71 2.96 -25.34
N LEU A 402 -3.85 2.39 -24.94
CA LEU A 402 -3.99 1.66 -23.69
C LEU A 402 -3.11 0.40 -23.70
N GLU A 403 -2.16 0.34 -22.77
CA GLU A 403 -1.25 -0.79 -22.59
C GLU A 403 -1.55 -1.58 -21.30
N GLU A 404 -2.21 -0.94 -20.34
CA GLU A 404 -2.53 -1.53 -19.04
C GLU A 404 -3.95 -1.18 -18.64
N LEU A 405 -4.74 -2.20 -18.34
CA LEU A 405 -6.09 -2.08 -17.82
C LEU A 405 -6.21 -2.85 -16.52
N LYS A 406 -6.63 -2.16 -15.47
CA LYS A 406 -6.81 -2.71 -14.14
C LYS A 406 -8.22 -2.45 -13.63
N LEU A 407 -8.94 -3.51 -13.31
CA LEU A 407 -10.33 -3.48 -12.88
C LEU A 407 -10.42 -4.16 -11.51
N GLU A 408 -10.51 -3.36 -10.45
CA GLU A 408 -10.55 -3.83 -9.06
C GLU A 408 -11.94 -3.66 -8.46
N SER A 409 -12.44 -4.70 -7.79
CA SER A 409 -13.79 -4.73 -7.19
C SER A 409 -14.93 -4.48 -8.19
N VAL A 410 -14.67 -4.70 -9.48
CA VAL A 410 -15.60 -4.50 -10.58
C VAL A 410 -15.84 -5.85 -11.27
N LEU A 411 -17.09 -6.14 -11.59
CA LEU A 411 -17.49 -7.31 -12.35
C LEU A 411 -17.41 -7.03 -13.84
N VAL A 412 -16.84 -8.00 -14.55
CA VAL A 412 -16.74 -7.97 -15.99
C VAL A 412 -17.24 -9.28 -16.55
N ALA A 413 -18.16 -9.18 -17.51
CA ALA A 413 -18.50 -10.30 -18.36
C ALA A 413 -17.54 -10.29 -19.57
N VAL A 414 -16.87 -11.42 -19.83
CA VAL A 414 -15.92 -11.54 -20.94
C VAL A 414 -16.59 -11.29 -22.30
N GLU A 415 -17.89 -11.57 -22.42
CA GLU A 415 -18.69 -11.27 -23.61
C GLU A 415 -18.77 -9.77 -23.97
N TYR A 416 -18.65 -8.87 -22.97
CA TYR A 416 -18.67 -7.43 -23.22
C TYR A 416 -17.29 -6.88 -23.60
N MET A 417 -16.23 -7.63 -23.27
CA MET A 417 -14.87 -7.20 -23.58
C MET A 417 -14.65 -7.06 -25.07
N GLN A 418 -13.99 -5.97 -25.46
CA GLN A 418 -13.66 -5.66 -26.83
C GLN A 418 -12.14 -5.81 -27.06
N PRO A 419 -11.69 -6.07 -28.30
CA PRO A 419 -10.27 -6.12 -28.63
C PRO A 419 -9.59 -4.77 -28.35
N ILE A 420 -8.47 -4.81 -27.62
CA ILE A 420 -7.61 -3.65 -27.34
C ILE A 420 -6.19 -4.04 -27.76
N GLU A 421 -5.83 -3.71 -28.99
CA GLU A 421 -4.65 -4.26 -29.68
C GLU A 421 -3.34 -4.07 -28.92
N ARG A 422 -3.19 -2.95 -28.20
CA ARG A 422 -1.95 -2.60 -27.48
C ARG A 422 -1.91 -3.07 -26.03
N LEU A 423 -2.95 -3.74 -25.56
CA LEU A 423 -3.03 -4.19 -24.18
C LEU A 423 -1.94 -5.24 -23.89
N LYS A 424 -1.08 -4.93 -22.93
CA LYS A 424 0.03 -5.78 -22.47
C LYS A 424 -0.21 -6.33 -21.07
N ARG A 425 -1.00 -5.62 -20.25
CA ARG A 425 -1.30 -6.01 -18.88
C ARG A 425 -2.79 -5.87 -18.62
N LEU A 426 -3.40 -6.95 -18.15
CA LEU A 426 -4.79 -7.00 -17.71
C LEU A 426 -4.83 -7.53 -16.28
N GLU A 427 -5.44 -6.77 -15.39
CA GLU A 427 -5.80 -7.22 -14.04
C GLU A 427 -7.31 -7.05 -13.89
N CYS A 428 -8.02 -8.14 -13.59
CA CYS A 428 -9.46 -8.07 -13.46
C CYS A 428 -9.98 -9.10 -12.45
N HIS A 429 -11.08 -8.72 -11.82
CA HIS A 429 -11.91 -9.61 -11.03
C HIS A 429 -12.99 -10.20 -11.93
N PHE A 430 -13.06 -11.53 -12.04
CA PHE A 430 -14.11 -12.20 -12.79
C PHE A 430 -14.87 -13.12 -11.85
N HIS A 431 -16.20 -13.02 -11.84
CA HIS A 431 -17.02 -14.04 -11.23
C HIS A 431 -17.18 -15.20 -12.19
N SER A 432 -16.82 -16.39 -11.73
CA SER A 432 -17.12 -17.65 -12.40
C SER A 432 -16.47 -17.88 -13.78
N MET A 433 -15.38 -17.15 -14.11
CA MET A 433 -14.64 -17.35 -15.37
C MET A 433 -14.27 -18.81 -15.60
N THR A 434 -14.53 -19.29 -16.81
CA THR A 434 -14.27 -20.65 -17.28
C THR A 434 -13.00 -20.73 -18.14
N ASP A 435 -12.51 -21.96 -18.36
CA ASP A 435 -11.41 -22.23 -19.30
C ASP A 435 -11.69 -21.69 -20.72
N GLY A 436 -12.96 -21.74 -21.17
CA GLY A 436 -13.35 -21.24 -22.49
C GLY A 436 -13.21 -19.72 -22.60
N GLU A 437 -13.68 -18.99 -21.59
CA GLU A 437 -13.56 -17.53 -21.51
C GLU A 437 -12.11 -17.08 -21.34
N LEU A 438 -11.29 -17.84 -20.60
CA LEU A 438 -9.86 -17.59 -20.53
C LEU A 438 -9.19 -17.66 -21.91
N LEU A 439 -9.59 -18.62 -22.74
CA LEU A 439 -9.10 -18.72 -24.13
C LEU A 439 -9.63 -17.58 -25.01
N MET A 440 -10.87 -17.12 -24.79
CA MET A 440 -11.37 -15.92 -25.47
C MET A 440 -10.53 -14.68 -25.15
N LEU A 441 -10.06 -14.52 -23.91
CA LEU A 441 -9.15 -13.42 -23.55
C LEU A 441 -7.83 -13.47 -24.33
N ALA A 442 -7.29 -14.66 -24.58
CA ALA A 442 -6.09 -14.81 -25.40
C ALA A 442 -6.33 -14.34 -26.85
N ASP A 443 -7.53 -14.57 -27.38
CA ASP A 443 -7.90 -14.15 -28.73
C ASP A 443 -8.19 -12.64 -28.81
N LEU A 444 -8.81 -12.06 -27.77
CA LEU A 444 -9.09 -10.63 -27.67
C LEU A 444 -7.82 -9.79 -27.47
N TYR A 445 -6.83 -10.32 -26.75
CA TYR A 445 -5.62 -9.60 -26.32
C TYR A 445 -4.34 -10.38 -26.71
N PRO A 446 -4.03 -10.49 -28.01
CA PRO A 446 -2.91 -11.30 -28.49
C PRO A 446 -1.53 -10.79 -28.05
N ASN A 447 -1.42 -9.53 -27.61
CA ASN A 447 -0.17 -8.90 -27.16
C ASN A 447 0.01 -8.93 -25.63
N LEU A 448 -0.85 -9.65 -24.92
CA LEU A 448 -0.85 -9.70 -23.46
C LEU A 448 0.43 -10.38 -22.93
N LYS A 449 1.11 -9.70 -22.00
CA LYS A 449 2.33 -10.17 -21.31
C LYS A 449 2.08 -10.52 -19.85
N TYR A 450 0.99 -10.02 -19.27
CA TYR A 450 0.60 -10.28 -17.91
C TYR A 450 -0.92 -10.32 -17.77
N LEU A 451 -1.41 -11.35 -17.11
CA LEU A 451 -2.81 -11.55 -16.75
C LEU A 451 -2.91 -11.83 -15.24
N GLY A 452 -3.50 -10.89 -14.52
CA GLY A 452 -3.87 -11.06 -13.11
C GLY A 452 -5.35 -11.38 -12.99
N LEU A 453 -5.67 -12.55 -12.44
CA LEU A 453 -7.03 -13.03 -12.27
C LEU A 453 -7.35 -13.16 -10.78
N SER A 454 -8.54 -12.70 -10.39
CA SER A 454 -9.08 -12.89 -9.04
C SER A 454 -10.44 -13.55 -9.14
N TRP A 455 -10.73 -14.47 -8.21
CA TRP A 455 -12.03 -15.14 -8.04
C TRP A 455 -12.47 -16.04 -9.20
N CYS A 456 -11.51 -16.63 -9.90
CA CYS A 456 -11.75 -17.53 -11.03
C CYS A 456 -11.69 -19.01 -10.61
N GLU A 457 -12.68 -19.47 -9.84
CA GLU A 457 -12.72 -20.85 -9.32
C GLU A 457 -12.89 -21.92 -10.41
N ASN A 458 -13.50 -21.55 -11.55
CA ASN A 458 -13.77 -22.48 -12.66
C ASN A 458 -12.63 -22.55 -13.69
N VAL A 459 -11.51 -21.87 -13.46
CA VAL A 459 -10.32 -21.97 -14.30
C VAL A 459 -9.43 -23.12 -13.81
N THR A 460 -9.21 -24.10 -14.67
CA THR A 460 -8.42 -25.30 -14.36
C THR A 460 -6.96 -25.15 -14.76
N ALA A 461 -6.08 -25.98 -14.20
CA ALA A 461 -4.67 -26.05 -14.62
C ALA A 461 -4.53 -26.39 -16.12
N ASN A 462 -5.46 -27.16 -16.68
CA ASN A 462 -5.50 -27.49 -18.11
C ASN A 462 -5.88 -26.26 -18.95
N GLY A 463 -6.87 -25.47 -18.51
CA GLY A 463 -7.21 -24.19 -19.14
C GLY A 463 -6.04 -23.22 -19.18
N VAL A 464 -5.32 -23.08 -18.06
CA VAL A 464 -4.09 -22.27 -18.00
C VAL A 464 -3.00 -22.82 -18.92
N GLY A 465 -2.87 -24.15 -19.02
CA GLY A 465 -1.96 -24.80 -19.96
C GLY A 465 -2.25 -24.38 -21.41
N LYS A 466 -3.50 -24.54 -21.86
CA LYS A 466 -3.93 -24.14 -23.20
C LYS A 466 -3.81 -22.63 -23.44
N PHE A 467 -4.07 -21.81 -22.43
CA PHE A 467 -3.86 -20.37 -22.52
C PHE A 467 -2.38 -20.03 -22.77
N ARG A 468 -1.46 -20.68 -22.06
CA ARG A 468 -0.01 -20.51 -22.26
C ARG A 468 0.48 -21.04 -23.61
N GLU A 469 -0.17 -22.05 -24.18
CA GLU A 469 0.12 -22.48 -25.54
C GLU A 469 -0.22 -21.39 -26.57
N ARG A 470 -1.33 -20.66 -26.37
CA ARG A 470 -1.71 -19.52 -27.22
C ARG A 470 -0.84 -18.29 -26.97
N LEU A 471 -0.48 -18.02 -25.71
CA LEU A 471 0.31 -16.86 -25.29
C LEU A 471 1.52 -17.29 -24.44
N PRO A 472 2.57 -17.85 -25.05
CA PRO A 472 3.71 -18.45 -24.31
C PRO A 472 4.54 -17.43 -23.53
N GLY A 473 4.45 -16.15 -23.86
CA GLY A 473 5.12 -15.06 -23.15
C GLY A 473 4.29 -14.40 -22.04
N CYS A 474 3.06 -14.86 -21.79
CA CYS A 474 2.16 -14.23 -20.83
C CYS A 474 2.30 -14.85 -19.43
N VAL A 475 2.58 -14.01 -18.43
CA VAL A 475 2.57 -14.40 -17.02
C VAL A 475 1.15 -14.38 -16.49
N VAL A 476 0.64 -15.54 -16.06
CA VAL A 476 -0.68 -15.67 -15.44
C VAL A 476 -0.51 -15.77 -13.92
N GLN A 477 -1.13 -14.85 -13.19
CA GLN A 477 -1.14 -14.82 -11.73
C GLN A 477 -2.58 -14.90 -11.21
N PHE A 478 -2.83 -15.83 -10.29
CA PHE A 478 -4.09 -15.91 -9.55
C PHE A 478 -3.93 -15.23 -8.20
N VAL A 479 -4.85 -14.32 -7.89
CA VAL A 479 -4.96 -13.62 -6.61
C VAL A 479 -6.20 -14.15 -5.90
N CYS A 480 -6.00 -15.07 -4.96
CA CYS A 480 -7.05 -15.46 -4.02
C CYS A 480 -7.17 -14.38 -2.95
N VAL A 481 -8.31 -13.68 -2.92
CA VAL A 481 -8.70 -12.84 -1.78
C VAL A 481 -9.55 -13.72 -0.86
N SER A 482 -8.93 -14.66 -0.14
CA SER A 482 -9.66 -15.42 0.88
C SER A 482 -9.56 -14.68 2.22
N GLY A 483 -10.52 -13.80 2.48
CA GLY A 483 -11.16 -13.78 3.79
C GLY A 483 -12.27 -14.83 3.74
N GLU A 484 -12.24 -15.78 4.68
CA GLU A 484 -13.11 -16.96 4.79
C GLU A 484 -12.65 -18.25 4.06
N PHE A 485 -12.22 -19.20 4.90
CA PHE A 485 -12.18 -20.65 4.77
C PHE A 485 -11.72 -21.31 3.46
N PHE A 486 -10.40 -21.37 3.27
CA PHE A 486 -9.67 -22.63 2.98
C PHE A 486 -8.25 -22.52 3.60
N ALA A 487 -7.88 -23.45 4.48
CA ALA A 487 -6.51 -23.57 4.99
C ALA A 487 -5.70 -24.57 4.13
N PRO A 488 -4.37 -24.46 3.99
CA PRO A 488 -3.52 -23.28 3.99
C PRO A 488 -2.87 -23.11 2.60
N MET A 489 -3.24 -22.06 1.85
CA MET A 489 -2.39 -21.54 0.78
C MET A 489 -2.01 -20.10 1.09
N VAL A 490 -0.71 -19.90 1.23
CA VAL A 490 -0.08 -18.75 1.91
C VAL A 490 -0.14 -17.50 1.05
N LEU A 491 -0.67 -16.44 1.67
CA LEU A 491 -0.74 -15.07 1.19
C LEU A 491 0.65 -14.55 0.75
N CYS A 492 0.74 -14.10 -0.50
CA CYS A 492 1.74 -13.13 -0.91
C CYS A 492 1.27 -11.75 -0.43
N HIS A 493 2.05 -11.11 0.43
CA HIS A 493 1.82 -9.72 0.84
C HIS A 493 2.14 -8.77 -0.34
N PRO A 494 1.19 -7.94 -0.82
CA PRO A 494 1.53 -6.77 -1.61
C PRO A 494 1.95 -5.67 -0.64
N ARG A 495 3.13 -5.08 -0.87
CA ARG A 495 3.54 -3.87 -0.14
C ARG A 495 2.49 -2.78 -0.40
N HIS A 496 1.95 -2.25 0.69
CA HIS A 496 1.10 -1.06 0.79
C HIS A 496 -0.26 -1.09 0.04
N LEU A 497 -1.26 -1.69 0.68
CA LEU A 497 -2.67 -1.28 0.58
C LEU A 497 -3.21 -1.17 2.01
N GLU A 498 -3.27 0.06 2.52
CA GLU A 498 -3.99 0.41 3.74
C GLU A 498 -5.50 0.27 3.46
N CYS A 499 -6.13 -0.77 4.01
CA CYS A 499 -7.59 -0.86 4.10
C CYS A 499 -8.02 -0.41 5.51
N HIS A 500 -8.64 0.77 5.59
CA HIS A 500 -9.32 1.24 6.80
C HIS A 500 -10.68 0.54 6.93
N CYS A 501 -10.80 -0.40 7.87
CA CYS A 501 -12.11 -0.83 8.37
C CYS A 501 -12.49 0.01 9.60
N HIS A 502 -13.52 0.85 9.44
CA HIS A 502 -14.30 1.38 10.57
C HIS A 502 -15.34 0.34 10.96
N THR A 503 -15.16 -0.30 12.12
CA THR A 503 -16.27 -0.92 12.86
C THR A 503 -17.10 0.20 13.50
N ARG A 504 -18.43 0.03 13.44
CA ARG A 504 -19.41 0.85 14.16
C ARG A 504 -19.11 0.95 15.65
#